data_AF-A0A0N4ZUM5-F1
#
_entry.id   AF-A0A0N4ZUM5-F1
#
_cell.length_a   1.000
_cell.length_b   1.000
_cell.length_c   1.000
_cell.angle_alpha   90.00
_cell.angle_beta   90.00
_cell.angle_gamma   90.00
#
_symmetry.space_group_name_H-M   'P 1'
#
loop_
_entity.id
_entity.type
_entity.pdbx_description
1 polymer ?
#
loop_
_entity_poly.entity_id
_entity_poly.type
_entity_poly.pdbx_seq_one_letter_code
_entity_poly.pdbx_strand_id
1 'polypeptide(L)'
;MNSQHIQEWLTDIANNYKNIEDPSVSIMEYTNFLSQLTPNTQTMIQYLTNHYNEVHLIQPIIAQILMLYYKKGAFRYFTLQLIPSFLIIYFTAISKRQKNKTIIFENFFLAIYNEEILANGPGSNDMEKKVEEVRIPSIMIPSIYHDPKKLGISSSEMSSLSYENETECLYSVKIGPYHAIEKFNAENKYIVINRLIRGINSNLSRFSPDIIGRSICILAILVTQSGFKFPESKICNKLLGRPSNAEITEDYSKRNRISINTIFIRELISGVYFSIYNYNADFALNALESIHYRAQYDMLAEILVITQAIMQ
;
A
#
# COMPACT_ATOMS: atom_id res chain seq x y z
N MET A 1 3.29 0.62 -26.40
CA MET A 1 3.04 2.08 -26.54
C MET A 1 4.37 2.80 -26.38
N ASN A 2 4.64 3.86 -27.17
CA ASN A 2 5.79 4.74 -26.92
C ASN A 2 5.41 5.85 -25.91
N SER A 3 6.35 6.71 -25.50
CA SER A 3 6.08 7.79 -24.53
C SER A 3 4.93 8.72 -24.98
N GLN A 4 4.87 9.08 -26.27
CA GLN A 4 3.84 9.97 -26.80
C GLN A 4 2.44 9.35 -26.71
N HIS A 5 2.29 8.08 -27.11
CA HIS A 5 1.00 7.38 -27.02
C HIS A 5 0.50 7.25 -25.57
N ILE A 6 1.40 7.09 -24.60
CA ILE A 6 1.02 7.07 -23.18
C ILE A 6 0.54 8.44 -22.74
N GLN A 7 1.22 9.51 -23.16
CA GLN A 7 0.83 10.88 -22.82
C GLN A 7 -0.51 11.28 -23.45
N GLU A 8 -0.75 10.89 -24.70
CA GLU A 8 -2.04 11.04 -25.38
C GLU A 8 -3.14 10.31 -24.61
N TRP A 9 -2.91 9.04 -24.26
CA TRP A 9 -3.87 8.26 -23.48
C TRP A 9 -4.17 8.87 -22.09
N LEU A 10 -3.17 9.36 -21.37
CA LEU A 10 -3.38 10.06 -20.09
C LEU A 10 -4.17 11.37 -20.27
N THR A 11 -3.97 12.06 -21.40
CA THR A 11 -4.73 13.25 -21.76
C THR A 11 -6.18 12.91 -22.09
N ASP A 12 -6.42 11.80 -22.80
CA ASP A 12 -7.76 11.31 -23.08
C ASP A 12 -8.51 10.93 -21.80
N ILE A 13 -7.84 10.27 -20.85
CA ILE A 13 -8.39 9.98 -19.52
C ILE A 13 -8.82 11.29 -18.84
N ALA A 14 -7.96 12.31 -18.86
CA ALA A 14 -8.22 13.59 -18.21
C ALA A 14 -9.42 14.34 -18.81
N ASN A 15 -9.72 14.13 -20.10
CA ASN A 15 -10.74 14.88 -20.84
C ASN A 15 -12.09 14.15 -20.91
N ASN A 16 -12.08 12.83 -21.06
CA ASN A 16 -13.26 12.04 -21.37
C ASN A 16 -14.03 11.56 -20.13
N TYR A 17 -13.46 11.70 -18.93
CA TYR A 17 -14.04 11.18 -17.68
C TYR A 17 -14.30 12.25 -16.62
N LYS A 18 -14.76 13.44 -17.03
CA LYS A 18 -15.08 14.55 -16.10
C LYS A 18 -16.14 14.20 -15.06
N ASN A 19 -17.06 13.29 -15.39
CA ASN A 19 -18.14 12.88 -14.48
C ASN A 19 -17.66 12.13 -13.23
N ILE A 20 -16.41 11.64 -13.21
CA ILE A 20 -15.86 10.82 -12.12
C ILE A 20 -14.90 11.64 -11.21
N GLU A 21 -14.89 12.97 -11.37
CA GLU A 21 -14.22 13.91 -10.45
C GLU A 21 -14.98 14.02 -9.12
N ASP A 22 -16.28 13.68 -9.10
CA ASP A 22 -17.12 13.80 -7.93
C ASP A 22 -16.76 12.73 -6.86
N PRO A 23 -16.45 13.12 -5.61
CA PRO A 23 -16.13 12.19 -4.52
C PRO A 23 -17.35 11.38 -4.02
N SER A 24 -18.57 11.72 -4.46
CA SER A 24 -19.81 11.03 -4.09
C SER A 24 -20.10 9.75 -4.89
N VAL A 25 -19.27 9.46 -5.90
CA VAL A 25 -19.38 8.29 -6.77
C VAL A 25 -19.25 6.98 -5.98
N SER A 26 -20.05 5.98 -6.37
CA SER A 26 -20.05 4.68 -5.69
C SER A 26 -18.72 3.94 -5.84
N ILE A 27 -18.37 3.10 -4.85
CA ILE A 27 -17.13 2.29 -4.90
C ILE A 27 -17.08 1.44 -6.17
N MET A 28 -18.22 0.90 -6.59
CA MET A 28 -18.32 0.05 -7.77
C MET A 28 -18.00 0.80 -9.07
N GLU A 29 -18.41 2.06 -9.18
CA GLU A 29 -18.06 2.92 -10.33
C GLU A 29 -16.56 3.22 -10.39
N TYR A 30 -15.90 3.45 -9.24
CA TYR A 30 -14.44 3.59 -9.21
C TYR A 30 -13.74 2.31 -9.68
N THR A 31 -14.13 1.15 -9.14
CA THR A 31 -13.53 -0.12 -9.52
C THR A 31 -13.75 -0.40 -11.01
N ASN A 32 -14.96 -0.18 -11.54
CA ASN A 32 -15.26 -0.37 -12.96
C ASN A 32 -14.41 0.53 -13.86
N PHE A 33 -14.27 1.81 -13.51
CA PHE A 33 -13.41 2.74 -14.22
C PHE A 33 -11.94 2.27 -14.26
N LEU A 34 -11.38 1.89 -13.11
CA LEU A 34 -9.98 1.44 -13.04
C LEU A 34 -9.77 0.09 -13.72
N SER A 35 -10.76 -0.82 -13.67
CA SER A 35 -10.74 -2.09 -14.39
C SER A 35 -10.69 -1.86 -15.90
N GLN A 36 -11.45 -0.91 -16.45
CA GLN A 36 -11.37 -0.56 -17.88
C GLN A 36 -9.97 -0.06 -18.29
N LEU A 37 -9.29 0.66 -17.40
CA LEU A 37 -7.95 1.20 -17.66
C LEU A 37 -6.82 0.19 -17.44
N THR A 38 -7.10 -0.98 -16.88
CA THR A 38 -6.09 -1.98 -16.47
C THR A 38 -5.09 -2.36 -17.57
N PRO A 39 -5.47 -2.70 -18.82
CA PRO A 39 -4.49 -3.13 -19.84
C PRO A 39 -3.51 -2.02 -20.23
N ASN A 40 -4.00 -0.78 -20.41
CA ASN A 40 -3.16 0.36 -20.72
C ASN A 40 -2.29 0.76 -19.52
N THR A 41 -2.84 0.62 -18.30
CA THR A 41 -2.10 0.85 -17.05
C THR A 41 -0.93 -0.13 -16.91
N GLN A 42 -1.13 -1.42 -17.19
CA GLN A 42 -0.06 -2.42 -17.19
C GLN A 42 1.01 -2.08 -18.23
N THR A 43 0.60 -1.69 -19.45
CA THR A 43 1.52 -1.27 -20.52
C THR A 43 2.35 -0.05 -20.11
N MET A 44 1.72 0.94 -19.46
CA MET A 44 2.40 2.11 -18.93
C MET A 44 3.38 1.74 -17.81
N ILE A 45 2.99 0.90 -16.85
CA ILE A 45 3.87 0.45 -15.77
C ILE A 45 5.09 -0.27 -16.34
N GLN A 46 4.90 -1.15 -17.33
CA GLN A 46 5.99 -1.85 -18.00
C GLN A 46 6.91 -0.87 -18.74
N TYR A 47 6.35 0.12 -19.44
CA TYR A 47 7.11 1.17 -20.10
C TYR A 47 7.99 1.95 -19.09
N LEU A 48 7.40 2.42 -17.99
CA LEU A 48 8.12 3.14 -16.94
C LEU A 48 9.21 2.26 -16.30
N THR A 49 8.93 0.97 -16.09
CA THR A 49 9.88 0.00 -15.53
C THR A 49 11.08 -0.24 -16.46
N ASN A 50 10.89 -0.19 -17.77
CA ASN A 50 11.96 -0.39 -18.75
C ASN A 50 12.77 0.90 -19.00
N HIS A 51 12.13 2.06 -18.92
CA HIS A 51 12.73 3.35 -19.29
C HIS A 51 13.07 4.26 -18.10
N TYR A 52 13.02 3.79 -16.85
CA TYR A 52 13.29 4.64 -15.68
C TYR A 52 14.69 5.31 -15.65
N ASN A 53 15.66 4.76 -16.39
CA ASN A 53 16.99 5.37 -16.53
C ASN A 53 16.99 6.62 -17.41
N GLU A 54 15.99 6.75 -18.29
CA GLU A 54 15.80 7.80 -19.28
C GLU A 54 14.80 8.85 -18.76
N VAL A 55 15.27 9.66 -17.80
CA VAL A 55 14.50 10.70 -17.09
C VAL A 55 13.61 11.53 -18.02
N HIS A 56 14.11 11.95 -19.18
CA HIS A 56 13.37 12.76 -20.15
C HIS A 56 12.11 12.08 -20.72
N LEU A 57 12.07 10.74 -20.80
CA LEU A 57 10.91 10.00 -21.30
C LEU A 57 9.85 9.77 -20.22
N ILE A 58 10.28 9.59 -18.96
CA ILE A 58 9.40 9.27 -17.84
C ILE A 58 8.83 10.51 -17.14
N GLN A 59 9.59 11.61 -17.12
CA GLN A 59 9.22 12.85 -16.44
C GLN A 59 7.86 13.41 -16.90
N PRO A 60 7.56 13.54 -18.22
CA PRO A 60 6.26 14.06 -18.65
C PRO A 60 5.10 13.16 -18.24
N ILE A 61 5.29 11.83 -18.28
CA ILE A 61 4.28 10.85 -17.87
C ILE A 61 3.99 10.98 -16.37
N ILE A 62 5.03 11.03 -15.53
CA ILE A 62 4.87 11.16 -14.07
C ILE A 62 4.25 12.51 -13.71
N ALA A 63 4.60 13.59 -14.41
CA ALA A 63 3.99 14.90 -14.23
C ALA A 63 2.49 14.89 -14.58
N GLN A 64 2.08 14.23 -15.67
CA GLN A 64 0.66 14.08 -16.03
C GLN A 64 -0.11 13.24 -15.00
N ILE A 65 0.49 12.15 -14.48
CA ILE A 65 -0.12 11.33 -13.43
C ILE A 65 -0.29 12.13 -12.13
N LEU A 66 0.68 12.99 -11.80
CA LEU A 66 0.56 13.90 -10.66
C LEU A 66 -0.53 14.96 -10.91
N MET A 67 -0.67 15.47 -12.13
CA MET A 67 -1.75 16.38 -12.48
C MET A 67 -3.14 15.73 -12.36
N LEU A 68 -3.27 14.46 -12.77
CA LEU A 68 -4.48 13.67 -12.58
C LEU A 68 -4.84 13.54 -11.08
N TYR A 69 -3.85 13.33 -10.21
CA TYR A 69 -4.10 13.24 -8.77
C TYR A 69 -4.83 14.47 -8.21
N TYR A 70 -4.40 15.67 -8.62
CA TYR A 70 -5.01 16.93 -8.16
C TYR A 70 -6.42 17.18 -8.70
N LYS A 71 -6.88 16.42 -9.70
CA LYS A 71 -8.29 16.41 -10.13
C LYS A 71 -9.22 15.67 -9.16
N LYS A 72 -8.68 14.98 -8.15
CA LYS A 72 -9.43 14.28 -7.10
C LYS A 72 -10.32 13.15 -7.68
N GLY A 73 -11.35 12.72 -6.94
CA GLY A 73 -12.27 11.66 -7.37
C GLY A 73 -11.59 10.35 -7.77
N ALA A 74 -12.00 9.77 -8.90
CA ALA A 74 -11.41 8.56 -9.44
C ALA A 74 -9.95 8.72 -9.85
N PHE A 75 -9.56 9.92 -10.30
CA PHE A 75 -8.19 10.20 -10.72
C PHE A 75 -7.20 10.12 -9.55
N ARG A 76 -7.63 10.53 -8.35
CA ARG A 76 -6.87 10.27 -7.12
C ARG A 76 -6.61 8.78 -6.94
N TYR A 77 -7.64 7.94 -7.04
CA TYR A 77 -7.48 6.48 -6.86
C TYR A 77 -6.65 5.85 -7.98
N PHE A 78 -6.79 6.33 -9.22
CA PHE A 78 -5.92 5.96 -10.33
C PHE A 78 -4.44 6.28 -10.06
N THR A 79 -4.13 7.40 -9.43
CA THR A 79 -2.75 7.72 -9.03
C THR A 79 -2.29 6.88 -7.85
N LEU A 80 -3.12 6.73 -6.80
CA LEU A 80 -2.76 5.98 -5.60
C LEU A 80 -2.46 4.50 -5.90
N GLN A 81 -3.20 3.86 -6.84
CA GLN A 81 -2.94 2.46 -7.20
C GLN A 81 -1.56 2.24 -7.86
N LEU A 82 -0.93 3.29 -8.40
CA LEU A 82 0.38 3.22 -9.07
C LEU A 82 1.55 3.33 -8.09
N ILE A 83 1.31 3.74 -6.85
CA ILE A 83 2.36 3.94 -5.84
C ILE A 83 3.21 2.66 -5.65
N PRO A 84 2.65 1.43 -5.51
CA PRO A 84 3.47 0.25 -5.33
C PRO A 84 4.32 -0.05 -6.57
N SER A 85 3.79 0.19 -7.78
CA SER A 85 4.55 0.10 -9.04
C SER A 85 5.70 1.09 -9.09
N PHE A 86 5.51 2.32 -8.62
CA PHE A 86 6.58 3.32 -8.55
C PHE A 86 7.62 2.96 -7.47
N LEU A 87 7.18 2.38 -6.35
CA LEU A 87 8.09 1.86 -5.33
C LEU A 87 8.93 0.69 -5.85
N ILE A 88 8.38 -0.17 -6.71
CA ILE A 88 9.15 -1.23 -7.38
C ILE A 88 10.29 -0.62 -8.20
N ILE A 89 10.02 0.42 -8.98
CA ILE A 89 11.04 1.11 -9.79
C ILE A 89 12.08 1.77 -8.88
N TYR A 90 11.62 2.50 -7.85
CA TYR A 90 12.46 3.15 -6.86
C TYR A 90 13.44 2.16 -6.17
N PHE A 91 12.91 1.06 -5.62
CA PHE A 91 13.71 0.06 -4.93
C PHE A 91 14.60 -0.74 -5.90
N THR A 92 14.16 -0.95 -7.14
CA THR A 92 15.01 -1.52 -8.20
C THR A 92 16.22 -0.63 -8.46
N ALA A 93 16.02 0.68 -8.65
CA ALA A 93 17.12 1.63 -8.84
C ALA A 93 18.08 1.66 -7.63
N ILE A 94 17.56 1.63 -6.39
CA ILE A 94 18.39 1.54 -5.18
C ILE A 94 19.23 0.27 -5.17
N SER A 95 18.62 -0.88 -5.43
CA SER A 95 19.30 -2.18 -5.42
C SER A 95 20.39 -2.29 -6.51
N LYS A 96 20.28 -1.48 -7.58
CA LYS A 96 21.27 -1.33 -8.65
C LYS A 96 22.27 -0.18 -8.42
N ARG A 97 22.21 0.51 -7.27
CA ARG A 97 23.04 1.70 -6.94
C ARG A 97 22.83 2.91 -7.87
N GLN A 98 21.67 3.01 -8.50
CA GLN A 98 21.29 4.09 -9.43
C GLN A 98 20.49 5.20 -8.73
N LYS A 99 21.01 5.74 -7.61
CA LYS A 99 20.30 6.72 -6.77
C LYS A 99 19.99 8.04 -7.50
N ASN A 100 20.79 8.44 -8.48
CA ASN A 100 20.51 9.62 -9.29
C ASN A 100 19.23 9.48 -10.14
N LYS A 101 18.74 8.25 -10.36
CA LYS A 101 17.52 7.96 -11.13
C LYS A 101 16.25 7.89 -10.27
N THR A 102 16.36 8.03 -8.95
CA THR A 102 15.20 7.93 -8.03
C THR A 102 14.51 9.25 -7.75
N ILE A 103 15.16 10.39 -8.03
CA ILE A 103 14.70 11.73 -7.64
C ILE A 103 13.27 12.05 -8.11
N ILE A 104 12.90 11.64 -9.33
CA ILE A 104 11.54 11.88 -9.83
C ILE A 104 10.49 11.16 -8.98
N PHE A 105 10.75 9.90 -8.60
CA PHE A 105 9.85 9.11 -7.77
C PHE A 105 9.82 9.63 -6.33
N GLU A 106 10.98 10.04 -5.79
CA GLU A 106 11.07 10.66 -4.47
C GLU A 106 10.20 11.93 -4.38
N ASN A 107 10.30 12.82 -5.36
CA ASN A 107 9.48 14.03 -5.44
C ASN A 107 8.00 13.70 -5.60
N PHE A 108 7.66 12.69 -6.41
CA PHE A 108 6.29 12.22 -6.55
C PHE A 108 5.72 11.72 -5.21
N PHE A 109 6.46 10.88 -4.48
CA PHE A 109 6.02 10.38 -3.18
C PHE A 109 5.82 11.49 -2.15
N LEU A 110 6.72 12.49 -2.11
CA LEU A 110 6.57 13.65 -1.24
C LEU A 110 5.31 14.46 -1.56
N ALA A 111 5.06 14.73 -2.84
CA ALA A 111 3.90 15.49 -3.28
C ALA A 111 2.60 14.82 -2.82
N ILE A 112 2.45 13.51 -3.09
CA ILE A 112 1.27 12.76 -2.67
C ILE A 112 1.20 12.66 -1.14
N TYR A 113 2.32 12.41 -0.46
CA TYR A 113 2.34 12.29 0.99
C TYR A 113 1.86 13.56 1.69
N ASN A 114 2.37 14.73 1.28
CA ASN A 114 2.02 16.01 1.91
C ASN A 114 0.53 16.36 1.74
N GLU A 115 -0.08 15.89 0.67
CA GLU A 115 -1.52 16.02 0.41
C GLU A 115 -2.35 15.01 1.21
N GLU A 116 -1.90 13.75 1.30
CA GLU A 116 -2.61 12.67 2.02
C GLU A 116 -2.58 12.78 3.55
N ILE A 117 -1.72 13.66 4.10
CA ILE A 117 -1.69 13.96 5.55
C ILE A 117 -2.64 15.08 5.96
N LEU A 118 -3.29 15.76 5.01
CA LEU A 118 -4.29 16.81 5.32
C LEU A 118 -5.59 16.18 5.81
N ALA A 119 -6.20 16.78 6.84
CA ALA A 119 -7.44 16.30 7.45
C ALA A 119 -8.61 16.31 6.45
N ASN A 120 -8.71 17.40 5.69
CA ASN A 120 -9.76 17.61 4.70
C ASN A 120 -9.42 17.04 3.30
N GLY A 121 -8.36 16.23 3.22
CA GLY A 121 -7.92 15.57 1.99
C GLY A 121 -7.12 16.48 1.04
N PRO A 122 -6.79 15.97 -0.16
CA PRO A 122 -5.90 16.65 -1.09
C PRO A 122 -6.51 17.95 -1.62
N GLY A 123 -5.68 18.98 -1.79
CA GLY A 123 -6.06 20.30 -2.28
C GLY A 123 -7.04 21.03 -1.37
N SER A 124 -6.96 20.78 -0.06
CA SER A 124 -7.65 21.57 0.97
C SER A 124 -6.92 22.89 1.20
N ASN A 125 -7.65 23.99 1.34
CA ASN A 125 -7.06 25.27 1.78
C ASN A 125 -6.68 25.24 3.27
N ASP A 126 -7.32 24.36 4.03
CA ASP A 126 -7.02 24.13 5.43
C ASP A 126 -5.84 23.16 5.56
N MET A 127 -4.82 23.62 6.29
CA MET A 127 -3.56 22.91 6.54
C MET A 127 -3.61 21.99 7.75
N GLU A 128 -4.77 21.85 8.40
CA GLU A 128 -5.00 20.90 9.47
C GLU A 128 -4.58 19.48 9.08
N LYS A 129 -3.87 18.81 9.99
CA LYS A 129 -3.30 17.48 9.75
C LYS A 129 -4.24 16.39 10.26
N LYS A 130 -4.40 15.35 9.45
CA LYS A 130 -5.24 14.20 9.78
C LYS A 130 -4.69 13.48 11.02
N VAL A 131 -5.58 13.23 11.97
CA VAL A 131 -5.36 12.33 13.12
C VAL A 131 -6.35 11.17 13.00
N GLU A 132 -5.84 9.95 12.95
CA GLU A 132 -6.67 8.73 12.95
C GLU A 132 -6.84 8.26 14.39
N GLU A 133 -8.08 8.11 14.84
CA GLU A 133 -8.39 7.60 16.17
C GLU A 133 -9.08 6.24 16.07
N VAL A 134 -8.47 5.22 16.65
CA VAL A 134 -9.00 3.86 16.68
C VAL A 134 -9.43 3.54 18.10
N ARG A 135 -10.73 3.29 18.27
CA ARG A 135 -11.30 2.84 19.54
C ARG A 135 -11.11 1.34 19.70
N ILE A 136 -10.49 0.90 20.79
CA ILE A 136 -10.35 -0.54 21.08
C ILE A 136 -11.68 -1.05 21.67
N PRO A 137 -12.35 -2.02 21.02
CA PRO A 137 -13.59 -2.58 21.55
C PRO A 137 -13.33 -3.37 22.83
N SER A 138 -14.28 -3.34 23.76
CA SER A 138 -14.21 -4.11 25.00
C SER A 138 -15.46 -4.97 25.16
N ILE A 139 -15.28 -6.25 25.53
CA ILE A 139 -16.38 -7.16 25.85
C ILE A 139 -17.17 -6.72 27.10
N MET A 140 -16.56 -5.87 27.93
CA MET A 140 -17.19 -5.33 29.14
C MET A 140 -18.18 -4.20 28.84
N ILE A 141 -18.06 -3.57 27.67
CA ILE A 141 -18.91 -2.47 27.24
C ILE A 141 -19.94 -3.04 26.25
N PRO A 142 -21.24 -2.76 26.42
CA PRO A 142 -22.25 -3.23 25.47
C PRO A 142 -21.96 -2.71 24.06
N SER A 143 -22.15 -3.57 23.07
CA SER A 143 -21.98 -3.24 21.66
C SER A 143 -23.21 -3.62 20.86
N ILE A 144 -23.22 -3.29 19.57
CA ILE A 144 -24.28 -3.74 18.65
C ILE A 144 -24.35 -5.27 18.49
N TYR A 145 -23.30 -6.00 18.91
CA TYR A 145 -23.20 -7.46 18.77
C TYR A 145 -23.42 -8.22 20.07
N HIS A 146 -23.24 -7.60 21.24
CA HIS A 146 -23.31 -8.30 22.52
C HIS A 146 -23.78 -7.42 23.68
N ASP A 147 -24.40 -8.09 24.64
CA ASP A 147 -24.77 -7.52 25.94
C ASP A 147 -23.94 -8.24 27.03
N PRO A 148 -23.04 -7.53 27.75
CA PRO A 148 -22.20 -8.11 28.79
C PRO A 148 -23.00 -8.87 29.86
N LYS A 149 -24.22 -8.40 30.17
CA LYS A 149 -25.09 -9.04 31.15
C LYS A 149 -25.52 -10.43 30.71
N LYS A 150 -25.78 -10.62 29.40
CA LYS A 150 -26.15 -11.92 28.83
C LYS A 150 -24.97 -12.89 28.76
N LEU A 151 -23.74 -12.38 28.79
CA LEU A 151 -22.52 -13.18 28.81
C LEU A 151 -22.14 -13.65 30.22
N GLY A 152 -22.94 -13.32 31.24
CA GLY A 152 -22.62 -13.66 32.63
C GLY A 152 -21.43 -12.87 33.18
N ILE A 153 -21.02 -11.80 32.49
CA ILE A 153 -19.97 -10.89 32.93
C ILE A 153 -20.61 -9.98 33.98
N SER A 154 -20.58 -10.39 35.24
CA SER A 154 -21.05 -9.58 36.36
C SER A 154 -20.09 -8.43 36.62
N SER A 155 -20.60 -7.20 36.60
CA SER A 155 -19.88 -5.95 36.90
C SER A 155 -19.39 -5.83 38.36
N SER A 156 -19.41 -6.93 39.13
CA SER A 156 -19.22 -6.94 40.58
C SER A 156 -17.76 -6.87 41.04
N GLU A 157 -16.78 -7.12 40.18
CA GLU A 157 -15.35 -7.04 40.58
C GLU A 157 -14.69 -5.69 40.27
N MET A 158 -15.36 -4.76 39.56
CA MET A 158 -14.72 -3.54 39.04
C MET A 158 -15.54 -2.25 39.15
N SER A 159 -16.69 -2.26 39.84
CA SER A 159 -17.39 -1.02 40.20
C SER A 159 -16.58 -0.10 41.14
N SER A 160 -15.35 -0.49 41.50
CA SER A 160 -14.40 0.25 42.34
C SER A 160 -13.29 0.97 41.57
N LEU A 161 -13.23 0.85 40.23
CA LEU A 161 -12.26 1.58 39.40
C LEU A 161 -12.90 2.51 38.36
N SER A 162 -14.22 2.65 38.38
CA SER A 162 -14.89 3.75 37.67
C SER A 162 -14.58 5.06 38.42
N TYR A 163 -13.58 5.80 37.96
CA TYR A 163 -13.57 7.24 38.16
C TYR A 163 -14.91 7.77 37.61
N GLU A 164 -15.76 8.28 38.52
CA GLU A 164 -17.18 8.59 38.32
C GLU A 164 -17.49 9.67 37.25
N ASN A 165 -16.55 10.02 36.37
CA ASN A 165 -16.74 11.01 35.31
C ASN A 165 -16.22 10.63 33.92
N GLU A 166 -15.66 9.42 33.71
CA GLU A 166 -15.18 8.99 32.38
C GLU A 166 -16.05 7.86 31.80
N THR A 167 -17.27 8.20 31.36
CA THR A 167 -18.04 7.37 30.42
C THR A 167 -17.57 7.58 28.98
N GLU A 168 -16.26 7.58 28.76
CA GLU A 168 -15.67 7.57 27.42
C GLU A 168 -14.65 6.43 27.34
N CYS A 169 -14.53 5.85 26.16
CA CYS A 169 -13.91 4.55 25.96
C CYS A 169 -12.47 4.49 26.50
N LEU A 170 -12.21 3.58 27.45
CA LEU A 170 -10.96 3.49 28.23
C LEU A 170 -9.66 3.42 27.41
N TYR A 171 -9.68 3.06 26.12
CA TYR A 171 -8.49 3.06 25.26
C TYR A 171 -8.85 3.46 23.82
N SER A 172 -8.45 4.68 23.43
CA SER A 172 -8.33 5.06 22.02
C SER A 172 -6.86 5.22 21.65
N VAL A 173 -6.51 4.75 20.45
CA VAL A 173 -5.17 4.90 19.88
C VAL A 173 -5.24 6.00 18.84
N LYS A 174 -4.50 7.10 19.07
CA LYS A 174 -4.35 8.18 18.11
C LYS A 174 -3.10 7.95 17.26
N ILE A 175 -3.23 8.10 15.95
CA ILE A 175 -2.20 7.87 14.96
C ILE A 175 -2.06 9.17 14.14
N GLY A 176 -0.87 9.75 14.19
CA GLY A 176 -0.62 11.12 13.73
C GLY A 176 -0.75 12.15 14.86
N PRO A 177 -0.74 13.45 14.54
CA PRO A 177 -0.63 14.01 13.18
C PRO A 177 0.75 13.80 12.58
N TYR A 178 0.80 13.67 11.24
CA TYR A 178 2.05 13.59 10.50
C TYR A 178 2.48 14.98 10.03
N HIS A 179 3.77 15.30 10.13
CA HIS A 179 4.32 16.57 9.65
C HIS A 179 4.59 16.54 8.15
N ALA A 180 4.48 17.70 7.51
CA ALA A 180 4.89 17.86 6.13
C ALA A 180 6.40 17.66 5.99
N ILE A 181 6.82 17.08 4.87
CA ILE A 181 8.22 16.78 4.57
C ILE A 181 8.60 17.47 3.27
N GLU A 182 9.66 18.28 3.31
CA GLU A 182 10.12 19.04 2.15
C GLU A 182 11.09 18.24 1.26
N LYS A 183 11.88 17.34 1.87
CA LYS A 183 12.92 16.59 1.16
C LYS A 183 12.93 15.13 1.57
N PHE A 184 13.03 14.26 0.58
CA PHE A 184 13.08 12.81 0.75
C PHE A 184 14.52 12.40 1.05
N ASN A 185 14.73 11.71 2.16
CA ASN A 185 16.07 11.28 2.58
C ASN A 185 16.01 9.90 3.27
N ALA A 186 17.18 9.36 3.64
CA ALA A 186 17.25 8.02 4.21
C ALA A 186 16.60 7.88 5.60
N GLU A 187 16.46 8.98 6.33
CA GLU A 187 15.89 9.03 7.69
C GLU A 187 14.36 9.04 7.62
N ASN A 188 13.79 9.89 6.77
CA ASN A 188 12.35 10.09 6.68
C ASN A 188 11.66 9.23 5.61
N LYS A 189 12.40 8.55 4.72
CA LYS A 189 11.82 7.74 3.63
C LYS A 189 10.73 6.79 4.10
N TYR A 190 10.91 6.14 5.25
CA TYR A 190 9.94 5.18 5.75
C TYR A 190 8.75 5.84 6.43
N ILE A 191 8.85 7.09 6.90
CA ILE A 191 7.69 7.86 7.35
C ILE A 191 6.76 8.09 6.15
N VAL A 192 7.33 8.55 5.03
CA VAL A 192 6.62 8.81 3.77
C VAL A 192 6.03 7.53 3.20
N ILE A 193 6.87 6.52 2.94
CA ILE A 193 6.45 5.26 2.30
C ILE A 193 5.39 4.54 3.14
N ASN A 194 5.58 4.44 4.47
CA ASN A 194 4.62 3.72 5.31
C ASN A 194 3.26 4.42 5.33
N ARG A 195 3.25 5.75 5.35
CA ARG A 195 1.99 6.51 5.29
C ARG A 195 1.28 6.30 3.96
N LEU A 196 2.02 6.30 2.84
CA LEU A 196 1.47 6.05 1.52
C LEU A 196 0.90 4.63 1.39
N ILE A 197 1.64 3.59 1.79
CA ILE A 197 1.14 2.21 1.75
C ILE A 197 -0.08 2.04 2.66
N ARG A 198 -0.09 2.65 3.85
CA ARG A 198 -1.27 2.63 4.74
C ARG A 198 -2.49 3.31 4.09
N GLY A 199 -2.27 4.42 3.38
CA GLY A 199 -3.30 5.09 2.59
C GLY A 199 -3.87 4.19 1.49
N ILE A 200 -3.03 3.40 0.83
CA ILE A 200 -3.44 2.38 -0.13
C ILE A 200 -4.25 1.27 0.56
N ASN A 201 -3.73 0.72 1.66
CA ASN A 201 -4.39 -0.35 2.41
C ASN A 201 -5.81 0.05 2.87
N SER A 202 -5.98 1.32 3.23
CA SER A 202 -7.29 1.88 3.63
C SER A 202 -8.29 2.01 2.47
N ASN A 203 -7.84 1.88 1.22
CA ASN A 203 -8.63 2.09 0.01
C ASN A 203 -8.60 0.90 -0.96
N LEU A 204 -8.12 -0.28 -0.53
CA LEU A 204 -7.94 -1.46 -1.40
C LEU A 204 -9.18 -1.84 -2.21
N SER A 205 -10.38 -1.70 -1.62
CA SER A 205 -11.65 -2.01 -2.27
C SER A 205 -11.99 -1.09 -3.45
N ARG A 206 -11.33 0.07 -3.56
CA ARG A 206 -11.58 1.08 -4.60
C ARG A 206 -10.63 0.96 -5.79
N PHE A 207 -9.62 0.09 -5.71
CA PHE A 207 -8.61 -0.08 -6.76
C PHE A 207 -8.91 -1.26 -7.68
N SER A 208 -8.27 -1.29 -8.85
CA SER A 208 -8.24 -2.49 -9.69
C SER A 208 -7.43 -3.60 -8.98
N PRO A 209 -8.04 -4.75 -8.63
CA PRO A 209 -7.34 -5.84 -7.95
C PRO A 209 -6.15 -6.38 -8.74
N ASP A 210 -6.25 -6.39 -10.08
CA ASP A 210 -5.19 -6.85 -10.97
C ASP A 210 -3.93 -5.99 -10.93
N ILE A 211 -4.09 -4.66 -10.85
CA ILE A 211 -2.95 -3.74 -10.77
C ILE A 211 -2.38 -3.74 -9.36
N ILE A 212 -3.24 -3.54 -8.35
CA ILE A 212 -2.77 -3.35 -6.98
C ILE A 212 -2.25 -4.65 -6.38
N GLY A 213 -2.95 -5.76 -6.60
CA GLY A 213 -2.59 -7.05 -6.04
C GLY A 213 -1.25 -7.55 -6.59
N ARG A 214 -1.08 -7.45 -7.91
CA ARG A 214 0.18 -7.76 -8.59
C ARG A 214 1.33 -6.88 -8.11
N SER A 215 1.15 -5.56 -8.09
CA SER A 215 2.22 -4.62 -7.75
C SER A 215 2.65 -4.71 -6.29
N ILE A 216 1.73 -4.96 -5.35
CA ILE A 216 2.09 -5.20 -3.94
C ILE A 216 2.88 -6.51 -3.79
N CYS A 217 2.46 -7.59 -4.47
CA CYS A 217 3.18 -8.87 -4.42
C CYS A 217 4.59 -8.75 -5.01
N ILE A 218 4.76 -8.11 -6.17
CA ILE A 218 6.08 -7.85 -6.76
C ILE A 218 6.92 -6.98 -5.83
N LEU A 219 6.34 -5.93 -5.24
CA LEU A 219 7.05 -5.05 -4.31
C LEU A 219 7.55 -5.83 -3.08
N ALA A 220 6.70 -6.66 -2.50
CA ALA A 220 7.05 -7.51 -1.37
C ALA A 220 8.19 -8.49 -1.71
N ILE A 221 8.10 -9.19 -2.85
CA ILE A 221 9.15 -10.12 -3.31
C ILE A 221 10.46 -9.36 -3.56
N LEU A 222 10.41 -8.23 -4.27
CA LEU A 222 11.58 -7.41 -4.57
C LEU A 222 12.32 -6.98 -3.31
N VAL A 223 11.64 -6.36 -2.35
CA VAL A 223 12.31 -5.78 -1.17
C VAL A 223 12.83 -6.84 -0.21
N THR A 224 12.17 -8.01 -0.15
CA THR A 224 12.55 -9.10 0.75
C THR A 224 13.68 -9.94 0.18
N GLN A 225 13.64 -10.27 -1.11
CA GLN A 225 14.63 -11.13 -1.78
C GLN A 225 15.86 -10.40 -2.30
N SER A 226 15.86 -9.06 -2.38
CA SER A 226 17.02 -8.31 -2.89
C SER A 226 18.28 -8.60 -2.06
N GLY A 227 19.26 -9.28 -2.66
CA GLY A 227 20.50 -9.67 -1.99
C GLY A 227 20.38 -10.84 -1.01
N PHE A 228 19.31 -11.64 -1.12
CA PHE A 228 19.07 -12.87 -0.36
C PHE A 228 18.79 -14.04 -1.28
N LYS A 229 19.09 -15.25 -0.81
CA LYS A 229 18.70 -16.50 -1.46
C LYS A 229 17.77 -17.25 -0.51
N PHE A 230 16.53 -17.44 -0.92
CA PHE A 230 15.54 -18.18 -0.18
C PHE A 230 15.33 -19.56 -0.80
N PRO A 231 14.90 -20.56 -0.01
CA PRO A 231 14.56 -21.86 -0.55
C PRO A 231 13.33 -21.77 -1.47
N GLU A 232 13.14 -22.79 -2.30
CA GLU A 232 11.94 -22.87 -3.15
C GLU A 232 10.67 -22.90 -2.30
N SER A 233 9.68 -22.14 -2.76
CA SER A 233 8.38 -22.03 -2.12
C SER A 233 7.68 -23.39 -2.08
N LYS A 234 7.37 -23.86 -0.87
CA LYS A 234 6.56 -25.09 -0.67
C LYS A 234 5.16 -24.79 -0.16
N ILE A 235 4.87 -23.52 0.11
CA ILE A 235 3.65 -23.13 0.81
C ILE A 235 2.40 -23.36 -0.02
N CYS A 236 2.44 -23.08 -1.34
CA CYS A 236 1.31 -23.29 -2.23
C CYS A 236 0.90 -24.76 -2.28
N ASN A 237 1.88 -25.67 -2.35
CA ASN A 237 1.62 -27.11 -2.32
C ASN A 237 0.98 -27.54 -1.00
N LYS A 238 1.46 -26.96 0.12
CA LYS A 238 0.97 -27.28 1.46
C LYS A 238 -0.46 -26.77 1.71
N LEU A 239 -0.77 -25.54 1.30
CA LEU A 239 -2.05 -24.88 1.61
C LEU A 239 -3.12 -25.13 0.55
N LEU A 240 -2.75 -25.14 -0.73
CA LEU A 240 -3.69 -25.24 -1.85
C LEU A 240 -3.72 -26.64 -2.48
N GLY A 241 -2.84 -27.56 -2.06
CA GLY A 241 -2.82 -28.95 -2.53
C GLY A 241 -2.47 -29.11 -4.01
N ARG A 242 -1.91 -28.07 -4.66
CA ARG A 242 -1.60 -28.02 -6.08
C ARG A 242 -0.24 -27.37 -6.33
N PRO A 243 0.46 -27.70 -7.45
CA PRO A 243 1.70 -27.02 -7.81
C PRO A 243 1.46 -25.52 -7.98
N SER A 244 2.42 -24.71 -7.56
CA SER A 244 2.35 -23.26 -7.70
C SER A 244 2.39 -22.86 -9.17
N ASN A 245 1.34 -22.16 -9.64
CA ASN A 245 1.35 -21.45 -10.92
C ASN A 245 1.73 -19.98 -10.72
N ALA A 246 2.63 -19.70 -9.77
CA ALA A 246 3.07 -18.35 -9.50
C ALA A 246 3.77 -17.76 -10.72
N GLU A 247 3.55 -16.47 -10.93
CA GLU A 247 4.25 -15.73 -11.94
C GLU A 247 5.77 -15.74 -11.71
N ILE A 248 6.52 -15.90 -12.80
CA ILE A 248 7.99 -15.89 -12.77
C ILE A 248 8.45 -14.43 -12.58
N THR A 249 9.07 -14.17 -11.43
CA THR A 249 9.75 -12.91 -11.15
C THR A 249 11.23 -12.98 -11.50
N GLU A 250 11.85 -11.83 -11.73
CA GLU A 250 13.30 -11.74 -11.89
C GLU A 250 14.04 -12.26 -10.64
N ASP A 251 15.22 -12.86 -10.83
CA ASP A 251 16.09 -13.25 -9.72
C ASP A 251 16.72 -12.01 -9.07
N TYR A 252 16.27 -11.69 -7.85
CA TYR A 252 16.76 -10.54 -7.07
C TYR A 252 17.96 -10.87 -6.18
N SER A 253 18.41 -12.14 -6.13
CA SER A 253 19.44 -12.58 -5.20
C SER A 253 20.82 -11.95 -5.44
N LYS A 254 21.10 -11.55 -6.69
CA LYS A 254 22.35 -10.88 -7.09
C LYS A 254 22.34 -9.36 -6.90
N ARG A 255 21.21 -8.78 -6.49
CA ARG A 255 21.07 -7.33 -6.27
C ARG A 255 21.63 -6.93 -4.90
N ASN A 256 21.83 -5.63 -4.67
CA ASN A 256 22.24 -5.15 -3.34
C ASN A 256 21.06 -5.24 -2.37
N ARG A 257 21.36 -5.59 -1.12
CA ARG A 257 20.35 -5.65 -0.06
C ARG A 257 19.64 -4.32 0.13
N ILE A 258 18.33 -4.40 0.23
CA ILE A 258 17.48 -3.26 0.57
C ILE A 258 17.22 -3.30 2.08
N SER A 259 17.60 -2.23 2.77
CA SER A 259 17.25 -2.01 4.17
C SER A 259 15.76 -1.67 4.24
N ILE A 260 15.00 -2.43 5.01
CA ILE A 260 13.55 -2.32 5.23
C ILE A 260 13.27 -2.18 6.73
N ASN A 261 12.17 -1.51 7.10
CA ASN A 261 11.73 -1.44 8.50
C ASN A 261 10.49 -2.31 8.75
N THR A 262 10.26 -2.67 10.01
CA THR A 262 9.15 -3.56 10.41
C THR A 262 7.78 -3.02 10.03
N ILE A 263 7.56 -1.71 10.19
CA ILE A 263 6.28 -1.06 9.86
C ILE A 263 5.98 -1.22 8.36
N PHE A 264 6.97 -1.00 7.48
CA PHE A 264 6.80 -1.17 6.05
C PHE A 264 6.40 -2.61 5.70
N ILE A 265 7.08 -3.59 6.28
CA ILE A 265 6.76 -5.01 6.04
C ILE A 265 5.35 -5.34 6.52
N ARG A 266 4.93 -4.85 7.70
CA ARG A 266 3.57 -5.06 8.21
C ARG A 266 2.52 -4.48 7.27
N GLU A 267 2.74 -3.26 6.77
CA GLU A 267 1.84 -2.65 5.80
C GLU A 267 1.81 -3.43 4.47
N LEU A 268 2.95 -3.98 4.01
CA LEU A 268 2.97 -4.87 2.85
C LEU A 268 2.19 -6.17 3.09
N ILE A 269 2.26 -6.76 4.28
CA ILE A 269 1.49 -7.97 4.61
C ILE A 269 -0.02 -7.71 4.49
N SER A 270 -0.51 -6.56 4.93
CA SER A 270 -1.93 -6.20 4.78
C SER A 270 -2.36 -6.22 3.31
N GLY A 271 -1.54 -5.66 2.43
CA GLY A 271 -1.81 -5.67 0.99
C GLY A 271 -1.65 -7.06 0.35
N VAL A 272 -0.64 -7.83 0.75
CA VAL A 272 -0.45 -9.23 0.29
C VAL A 272 -1.62 -10.10 0.73
N TYR A 273 -2.10 -9.94 1.97
CA TYR A 273 -3.26 -10.65 2.47
C TYR A 273 -4.51 -10.35 1.63
N PHE A 274 -4.73 -9.09 1.25
CA PHE A 274 -5.78 -8.74 0.30
C PHE A 274 -5.60 -9.46 -1.05
N SER A 275 -4.37 -9.50 -1.59
CA SER A 275 -4.05 -10.16 -2.86
C SER A 275 -4.30 -11.68 -2.85
N ILE A 276 -4.21 -12.34 -1.68
CA ILE A 276 -4.53 -13.77 -1.55
C ILE A 276 -5.97 -14.04 -1.99
N TYR A 277 -6.91 -13.18 -1.59
CA TYR A 277 -8.34 -13.36 -1.83
C TYR A 277 -8.87 -12.62 -3.06
N ASN A 278 -8.17 -11.61 -3.57
CA ASN A 278 -8.71 -10.70 -4.59
C ASN A 278 -7.88 -10.61 -5.88
N TYR A 279 -6.70 -11.24 -5.96
CA TYR A 279 -5.87 -11.22 -7.17
C TYR A 279 -5.43 -12.62 -7.61
N ASN A 280 -4.33 -13.11 -7.05
CA ASN A 280 -3.78 -14.42 -7.38
C ASN A 280 -3.17 -15.00 -6.11
N ALA A 281 -3.86 -16.00 -5.56
CA ALA A 281 -3.48 -16.66 -4.32
C ALA A 281 -2.07 -17.25 -4.38
N ASP A 282 -1.72 -17.96 -5.45
CA ASP A 282 -0.42 -18.61 -5.59
C ASP A 282 0.72 -17.57 -5.56
N PHE A 283 0.53 -16.46 -6.27
CA PHE A 283 1.52 -15.38 -6.32
C PHE A 283 1.62 -14.62 -4.99
N ALA A 284 0.48 -14.36 -4.34
CA ALA A 284 0.44 -13.68 -3.05
C ALA A 284 1.03 -14.52 -1.92
N LEU A 285 0.80 -15.84 -1.92
CA LEU A 285 1.42 -16.76 -0.97
C LEU A 285 2.94 -16.84 -1.14
N ASN A 286 3.45 -16.80 -2.37
CA ASN A 286 4.89 -16.69 -2.62
C ASN A 286 5.48 -15.37 -2.07
N ALA A 287 4.76 -14.26 -2.24
CA ALA A 287 5.14 -12.98 -1.64
C ALA A 287 5.14 -13.03 -0.11
N LEU A 288 4.12 -13.65 0.50
CA LEU A 288 4.02 -13.85 1.95
C LEU A 288 5.16 -14.72 2.49
N GLU A 289 5.52 -15.80 1.79
CA GLU A 289 6.62 -16.67 2.17
C GLU A 289 7.98 -15.96 2.06
N SER A 290 8.16 -15.13 1.02
CA SER A 290 9.35 -14.28 0.90
C SER A 290 9.48 -13.29 2.06
N ILE A 291 8.36 -12.72 2.52
CA ILE A 291 8.32 -11.89 3.74
C ILE A 291 8.69 -12.72 4.97
N HIS A 292 8.14 -13.92 5.11
CA HIS A 292 8.43 -14.81 6.24
C HIS A 292 9.92 -15.16 6.32
N TYR A 293 10.53 -15.60 5.21
CA TYR A 293 11.97 -15.88 5.17
C TYR A 293 12.78 -14.65 5.51
N ARG A 294 12.43 -13.48 4.96
CA ARG A 294 13.15 -12.26 5.30
C ARG A 294 13.05 -11.91 6.78
N ALA A 295 11.88 -12.09 7.40
CA ALA A 295 11.67 -11.87 8.82
C ALA A 295 12.47 -12.85 9.69
N GLN A 296 12.68 -14.10 9.24
CA GLN A 296 13.57 -15.04 9.91
C GLN A 296 15.02 -14.56 9.88
N TYR A 297 15.51 -14.11 8.71
CA TYR A 297 16.87 -13.58 8.56
C TYR A 297 17.11 -12.33 9.42
N ASP A 298 16.15 -11.40 9.44
CA ASP A 298 16.27 -10.14 10.18
C ASP A 298 15.77 -10.24 11.64
N MET A 299 15.37 -11.44 12.10
CA MET A 299 14.85 -11.73 13.44
C MET A 299 13.65 -10.85 13.87
N LEU A 300 12.72 -10.62 12.95
CA LEU A 300 11.55 -9.76 13.15
C LEU A 300 10.37 -10.53 13.76
N ALA A 301 10.36 -10.70 15.09
CA ALA A 301 9.37 -11.51 15.80
C ALA A 301 7.91 -11.13 15.50
N GLU A 302 7.57 -9.84 15.48
CA GLU A 302 6.21 -9.35 15.15
C GLU A 302 5.76 -9.86 13.77
N ILE A 303 6.64 -9.78 12.79
CA ILE A 303 6.36 -10.22 11.42
C ILE A 303 6.23 -11.74 11.32
N LEU A 304 7.06 -12.48 12.05
CA LEU A 304 6.99 -13.94 12.09
C LEU A 304 5.65 -14.41 12.65
N VAL A 305 5.15 -13.79 13.72
CA VAL A 305 3.84 -14.10 14.30
C VAL A 305 2.72 -13.84 13.29
N ILE A 306 2.72 -12.68 12.64
CA ILE A 306 1.68 -12.32 11.66
C ILE A 306 1.70 -13.26 10.46
N THR A 307 2.87 -13.48 9.85
CA THR A 307 3.00 -14.37 8.69
C THR A 307 2.59 -15.80 9.06
N GLN A 308 3.02 -16.32 10.21
CA GLN A 308 2.63 -17.65 10.66
C GLN A 308 1.12 -17.78 10.90
N ALA A 309 0.47 -16.74 11.44
CA ALA A 309 -0.97 -16.72 11.64
C ALA A 309 -1.75 -16.75 10.31
N ILE A 310 -1.23 -16.12 9.26
CA ILE A 310 -1.85 -16.16 7.91
C ILE A 310 -1.61 -17.51 7.23
N MET A 311 -0.50 -18.19 7.53
CA MET A 311 -0.13 -19.49 6.94
C MET A 311 -0.74 -20.70 7.66
N GLN A 312 -1.48 -20.50 8.74
CA GLN A 312 -2.20 -21.54 9.49
C GLN A 312 -3.62 -21.71 8.96
#